data_AF-A0AAN8RCM9-F1
#
_entry.id   AF-A0AAN8RCM9-F1
#
_cell.length_a   1.000
_cell.length_b   1.000
_cell.length_c   1.000
_cell.angle_alpha   90.00
_cell.angle_beta   90.00
_cell.angle_gamma   90.00
#
_symmetry.space_group_name_H-M   'P 1'
#
loop_
_entity.id
_entity.type
_entity.pdbx_description
1 polymer ?
#
loop_
_entity_poly.entity_id
_entity_poly.type
_entity_poly.pdbx_seq_one_letter_code
_entity_poly.pdbx_strand_id
1 'polypeptide(L)'
;MYLRAIHAEQRIKPLLDFIHQNPLGLFTTAIPSSNHPLLQSSHVPWVLDTISDDADAPIKGRLRGHMARQNPQAKAILEALQSSSSSSGEDGGEGGVLSQEVMVIFTAQHHHYVTPKFYVETKPATAKVVPTWNYSAVQIYGTARVYHSTASRGTSEYLGKQMTDLTKLCEGEIMGYVGEKGTKEGPWEVEDAPERYLEIMKKGVIGIEIEIERIGGKWKMSQEMGVGDREGVVEGFRALGTDVGREISECVRVRGEMSDEAKKG
;
A
#
# COMPACT_ATOMS: atom_id res chain seq x y z
N MET A 1 12.02 0.31 -7.04
CA MET A 1 12.16 1.72 -6.63
C MET A 1 13.64 2.01 -6.38
N TYR A 2 14.16 3.22 -6.70
CA TYR A 2 15.54 3.56 -6.32
C TYR A 2 15.64 3.96 -4.85
N LEU A 3 16.34 3.12 -4.07
CA LEU A 3 16.55 3.23 -2.63
C LEU A 3 18.00 3.64 -2.33
N ARG A 4 18.27 4.95 -2.32
CA ARG A 4 19.52 5.49 -1.75
C ARG A 4 19.53 5.21 -0.25
N ALA A 5 20.62 4.68 0.30
CA ALA A 5 20.69 4.20 1.69
C ALA A 5 20.10 5.18 2.74
N ILE A 6 20.47 6.46 2.69
CA ILE A 6 19.97 7.49 3.61
C ILE A 6 18.45 7.74 3.53
N HIS A 7 17.80 7.33 2.44
CA HIS A 7 16.35 7.42 2.22
C HIS A 7 15.63 6.07 2.35
N ALA A 8 16.36 4.97 2.54
CA ALA A 8 15.82 3.62 2.55
C ALA A 8 15.37 3.21 3.96
N GLU A 9 14.21 2.56 4.04
CA GLU A 9 13.78 1.83 5.23
C GLU A 9 13.82 0.33 4.89
N GLN A 10 14.51 -0.44 5.72
CA GLN A 10 14.77 -1.87 5.51
C GLN A 10 14.14 -2.75 6.60
N ARG A 11 13.72 -2.16 7.73
CA ARG A 11 13.12 -2.89 8.84
C ARG A 11 11.68 -3.27 8.46
N ILE A 12 11.35 -4.55 8.49
CA ILE A 12 10.05 -5.05 7.97
C ILE A 12 8.88 -4.47 8.74
N LYS A 13 8.92 -4.43 10.09
CA LYS A 13 7.81 -3.91 10.91
C LYS A 13 7.36 -2.49 10.52
N PRO A 14 8.23 -1.46 10.45
CA PRO A 14 7.86 -0.13 9.91
C PRO A 14 7.29 -0.14 8.48
N LEU A 15 7.68 -1.09 7.63
CA LEU A 15 7.18 -1.20 6.25
C LEU A 15 5.76 -1.78 6.21
N LEU A 16 5.49 -2.80 7.04
CA LEU A 16 4.17 -3.38 7.23
C LEU A 16 3.21 -2.38 7.90
N ASP A 17 3.66 -1.67 8.93
CA ASP A 17 2.89 -0.61 9.60
C ASP A 17 2.49 0.51 8.62
N PHE A 18 3.39 0.88 7.72
CA PHE A 18 3.11 1.87 6.69
C PHE A 18 2.05 1.41 5.69
N ILE A 19 2.07 0.13 5.29
CA ILE A 19 1.05 -0.46 4.43
C ILE A 19 -0.31 -0.45 5.14
N HIS A 20 -0.35 -0.85 6.41
CA HIS A 20 -1.56 -0.84 7.24
C HIS A 20 -2.19 0.56 7.33
N GLN A 21 -1.36 1.59 7.55
CA GLN A 21 -1.79 2.99 7.64
C GLN A 21 -2.16 3.62 6.28
N ASN A 22 -1.78 3.01 5.16
CA ASN A 22 -2.03 3.53 3.82
C ASN A 22 -2.57 2.40 2.91
N PRO A 23 -3.72 1.78 3.22
CA PRO A 23 -4.13 0.49 2.64
C PRO A 23 -4.55 0.55 1.16
N LEU A 24 -4.70 1.75 0.58
CA LEU A 24 -5.01 1.91 -0.85
C LEU A 24 -3.73 1.80 -1.69
N GLY A 25 -3.49 0.61 -2.24
CA GLY A 25 -2.28 0.28 -3.00
C GLY A 25 -2.50 0.29 -4.51
N LEU A 26 -1.51 0.78 -5.27
CA LEU A 26 -1.49 0.72 -6.74
C LEU A 26 -0.99 -0.65 -7.22
N PHE A 27 -1.93 -1.57 -7.46
CA PHE A 27 -1.70 -2.94 -7.92
C PHE A 27 -1.31 -2.97 -9.40
N THR A 28 -0.10 -3.43 -9.71
CA THR A 28 0.48 -3.43 -11.05
C THR A 28 0.86 -4.84 -11.49
N THR A 29 0.48 -5.18 -12.72
CA THR A 29 0.72 -6.49 -13.36
C THR A 29 1.34 -6.30 -14.74
N ALA A 30 2.24 -7.21 -15.12
CA ALA A 30 2.88 -7.27 -16.44
C ALA A 30 2.46 -8.54 -17.20
N ILE A 31 1.21 -8.60 -17.66
CA ILE A 31 0.60 -9.80 -18.25
C ILE A 31 0.47 -9.64 -19.77
N PRO A 32 1.08 -10.52 -20.60
CA PRO A 32 0.84 -10.54 -22.03
C PRO A 32 -0.61 -10.91 -22.35
N SER A 33 -1.31 -10.07 -23.11
CA SER A 33 -2.65 -10.32 -23.65
C SER A 33 -2.76 -9.74 -25.06
N SER A 34 -3.57 -10.36 -25.93
CA SER A 34 -3.93 -9.79 -27.23
C SER A 34 -4.99 -8.68 -27.12
N ASN A 35 -5.70 -8.63 -25.99
CA ASN A 35 -6.89 -7.82 -25.79
C ASN A 35 -6.64 -6.61 -24.87
N HIS A 36 -5.56 -6.65 -24.09
CA HIS A 36 -5.25 -5.68 -23.03
C HIS A 36 -3.78 -5.25 -23.02
N PRO A 37 -3.44 -4.03 -22.53
CA PRO A 37 -2.06 -3.60 -22.39
C PRO A 37 -1.23 -4.52 -21.50
N LEU A 38 0.06 -4.68 -21.83
CA LEU A 38 1.01 -5.49 -21.05
C LEU A 38 1.12 -5.01 -19.61
N LEU A 39 1.36 -3.72 -19.42
CA LEU A 39 1.42 -3.07 -18.11
C LEU A 39 0.07 -2.45 -17.80
N GLN A 40 -0.53 -2.89 -16.69
CA GLN A 40 -1.78 -2.36 -16.17
C GLN A 40 -1.66 -2.12 -14.68
N SER A 41 -2.30 -1.05 -14.20
CA SER A 41 -2.32 -0.68 -12.78
C SER A 41 -3.72 -0.25 -12.35
N SER A 42 -4.18 -0.73 -11.19
CA SER A 42 -5.43 -0.33 -10.54
C SER A 42 -5.19 0.02 -9.08
N HIS A 43 -5.91 1.00 -8.54
CA HIS A 43 -5.97 1.18 -7.09
C HIS A 43 -6.87 0.10 -6.49
N VAL A 44 -6.37 -0.60 -5.48
CA VAL A 44 -7.06 -1.67 -4.76
C VAL A 44 -6.91 -1.39 -3.25
N PRO A 45 -7.99 -1.41 -2.46
CA PRO A 45 -7.90 -1.43 -1.00
C PRO A 45 -7.43 -2.80 -0.53
N TRP A 46 -6.40 -2.83 0.31
CA TRP A 46 -5.76 -4.05 0.80
C TRP A 46 -5.95 -4.22 2.30
N VAL A 47 -6.27 -5.44 2.72
CA VAL A 47 -6.06 -5.90 4.10
C VAL A 47 -4.68 -6.56 4.17
N LEU A 48 -3.88 -6.24 5.18
CA LEU A 48 -2.57 -6.84 5.40
C LEU A 48 -2.63 -7.85 6.56
N ASP A 49 -2.31 -9.11 6.27
CA ASP A 49 -2.01 -10.11 7.29
C ASP A 49 -0.48 -10.17 7.49
N THR A 50 0.01 -9.76 8.66
CA THR A 50 1.44 -9.87 9.00
C THR A 50 1.80 -11.32 9.32
N ILE A 51 2.87 -11.84 8.71
CA ILE A 51 3.37 -13.22 8.94
C ILE A 51 4.69 -13.19 9.71
N SER A 52 5.62 -12.30 9.35
CA SER A 52 6.92 -12.16 10.02
C SER A 52 7.49 -10.76 9.85
N ASP A 53 8.14 -10.26 10.89
CA ASP A 53 8.96 -9.04 10.87
C ASP A 53 10.46 -9.32 10.62
N ASP A 54 10.83 -10.59 10.42
CA ASP A 54 12.16 -11.00 10.01
C ASP A 54 12.43 -10.60 8.54
N ALA A 55 13.56 -9.93 8.33
CA ALA A 55 14.02 -9.52 7.01
C ALA A 55 14.39 -10.71 6.10
N ASP A 56 14.80 -11.85 6.69
CA ASP A 56 15.22 -13.05 5.98
C ASP A 56 14.09 -14.08 5.80
N ALA A 57 12.95 -13.92 6.48
CA ALA A 57 11.79 -14.81 6.29
C ALA A 57 11.29 -14.78 4.82
N PRO A 58 11.01 -15.92 4.17
CA PRO A 58 10.70 -15.95 2.74
C PRO A 58 9.43 -15.14 2.40
N ILE A 59 8.42 -15.19 3.27
CA ILE A 59 7.18 -14.42 3.16
C ILE A 59 7.04 -13.53 4.41
N LYS A 60 6.86 -12.22 4.22
CA LYS A 60 6.75 -11.22 5.30
C LYS A 60 5.29 -11.00 5.74
N GLY A 61 4.36 -11.15 4.81
CA GLY A 61 2.92 -10.99 5.04
C GLY A 61 2.11 -11.36 3.80
N ARG A 62 0.79 -11.23 3.89
CA ARG A 62 -0.14 -11.40 2.76
C ARG A 62 -1.02 -10.17 2.61
N LEU A 63 -1.19 -9.73 1.37
CA LEU A 63 -2.17 -8.71 1.01
C LEU A 63 -3.43 -9.39 0.48
N ARG A 64 -4.60 -9.04 1.02
CA ARG A 64 -5.90 -9.52 0.54
C ARG A 64 -6.74 -8.37 0.00
N GLY A 65 -7.04 -8.44 -1.29
CA GLY A 65 -7.80 -7.45 -2.05
C GLY A 65 -8.92 -8.11 -2.87
N HIS A 66 -9.77 -7.28 -3.46
CA HIS A 66 -10.67 -7.71 -4.52
C HIS A 66 -10.76 -6.64 -5.60
N MET A 67 -11.17 -7.04 -6.81
CA MET A 67 -11.40 -6.10 -7.91
C MET A 67 -12.56 -6.55 -8.81
N ALA A 68 -13.24 -5.59 -9.42
CA ALA A 68 -14.37 -5.86 -10.31
C ALA A 68 -13.94 -6.62 -11.57
N ARG A 69 -14.67 -7.67 -11.96
CA ARG A 69 -14.44 -8.48 -13.18
C ARG A 69 -14.50 -7.66 -14.47
N GLN A 70 -15.16 -6.51 -14.44
CA GLN A 70 -15.25 -5.62 -15.60
C GLN A 70 -13.94 -4.87 -15.86
N ASN A 71 -13.06 -4.74 -14.87
CA ASN A 71 -11.76 -4.09 -14.98
C ASN A 71 -10.87 -4.81 -16.04
N PRO A 72 -10.30 -4.11 -17.03
CA PRO A 72 -9.40 -4.70 -18.02
C PRO A 72 -8.23 -5.50 -17.43
N GLN A 73 -7.69 -5.07 -16.29
CA GLN A 73 -6.61 -5.79 -15.59
C GLN A 73 -7.12 -7.13 -15.04
N ALA A 74 -8.33 -7.16 -14.48
CA ALA A 74 -8.96 -8.40 -14.03
C ALA A 74 -9.23 -9.36 -15.20
N LYS A 75 -9.61 -8.84 -16.37
CA LYS A 75 -9.80 -9.66 -17.58
C LYS A 75 -8.48 -10.26 -18.07
N ALA A 76 -7.41 -9.48 -18.17
CA ALA A 76 -6.08 -9.98 -18.56
C ALA A 76 -5.56 -11.05 -17.57
N ILE A 77 -5.77 -10.86 -16.28
CA ILE A 77 -5.49 -11.87 -15.24
C ILE A 77 -6.23 -13.18 -15.52
N LEU A 78 -7.53 -13.12 -15.81
CA LEU A 78 -8.35 -14.32 -16.07
C LEU A 78 -7.98 -15.01 -17.39
N GLU A 79 -7.66 -14.25 -18.44
CA GLU A 79 -7.14 -14.79 -19.71
C GLU A 79 -5.83 -15.55 -19.50
N ALA A 80 -4.90 -14.98 -18.72
CA ALA A 80 -3.62 -15.61 -18.42
C ALA A 80 -3.79 -16.93 -17.65
N LEU A 81 -4.65 -16.95 -16.62
CA LEU A 81 -4.93 -18.15 -15.81
C LEU A 81 -5.59 -19.26 -16.64
N GLN A 82 -6.47 -18.91 -17.58
CA GLN A 82 -7.06 -19.88 -18.52
C GLN A 82 -6.00 -20.47 -19.48
N SER A 83 -5.04 -19.65 -19.91
CA SER A 83 -3.96 -20.10 -20.81
C SER A 83 -2.93 -21.02 -20.13
N SER A 84 -2.73 -20.90 -18.81
CA SER A 84 -1.79 -21.73 -18.05
C SER A 84 -2.41 -23.03 -17.51
N SER A 85 -3.73 -23.12 -17.40
CA SER A 85 -4.43 -24.31 -16.90
C SER A 85 -4.59 -25.41 -17.97
N SER A 86 -3.55 -26.20 -18.18
CA SER A 86 -3.61 -27.41 -19.02
C SER A 86 -4.40 -28.54 -18.35
N SER A 87 -5.69 -28.65 -18.66
CA SER A 87 -6.51 -29.88 -18.56
C SER A 87 -6.49 -30.67 -17.24
N SER A 88 -6.83 -29.99 -16.14
CA SER A 88 -7.58 -30.56 -15.00
C SER A 88 -8.44 -29.41 -14.44
N GLY A 89 -9.76 -29.55 -14.30
CA GLY A 89 -10.42 -30.59 -13.52
C GLY A 89 -10.74 -29.97 -12.16
N GLU A 90 -11.84 -29.21 -12.11
CA GLU A 90 -12.37 -28.47 -10.95
C GLU A 90 -11.32 -27.83 -10.02
N ASP A 91 -11.03 -26.53 -10.24
CA ASP A 91 -10.31 -25.68 -9.26
C ASP A 91 -11.00 -25.81 -7.89
N GLY A 92 -10.32 -26.50 -6.96
CA GLY A 92 -10.85 -26.91 -5.65
C GLY A 92 -11.18 -25.76 -4.69
N GLY A 93 -11.14 -24.52 -5.18
CA GLY A 93 -11.33 -23.29 -4.43
C GLY A 93 -10.05 -22.67 -3.93
N GLU A 94 -8.90 -23.24 -4.29
CA GLU A 94 -7.58 -22.72 -3.95
C GLU A 94 -7.14 -21.57 -4.87
N GLY A 95 -7.80 -21.39 -6.02
CA GLY A 95 -7.62 -20.24 -6.90
C GLY A 95 -6.37 -20.33 -7.78
N GLY A 96 -6.47 -19.74 -8.97
CA GLY A 96 -5.39 -19.74 -9.95
C GLY A 96 -4.22 -18.86 -9.53
N VAL A 97 -2.98 -19.36 -9.69
CA VAL A 97 -1.75 -18.60 -9.38
C VAL A 97 -1.17 -18.00 -10.65
N LEU A 98 -0.85 -16.71 -10.63
CA LEU A 98 -0.16 -16.04 -11.73
C LEU A 98 1.31 -16.48 -11.80
N SER A 99 1.79 -16.74 -13.03
CA SER A 99 3.19 -17.11 -13.27
C SER A 99 4.13 -15.90 -13.34
N GLN A 100 3.60 -14.70 -13.53
CA GLN A 100 4.35 -13.45 -13.45
C GLN A 100 4.27 -12.87 -12.04
N GLU A 101 5.42 -12.39 -11.55
CA GLU A 101 5.49 -11.57 -10.34
C GLU A 101 4.63 -10.29 -10.49
N VAL A 102 3.97 -9.91 -9.41
CA VAL A 102 3.18 -8.68 -9.32
C VAL A 102 3.84 -7.65 -8.40
N MET A 103 3.39 -6.40 -8.50
CA MET A 103 3.93 -5.29 -7.71
C MET A 103 2.78 -4.46 -7.14
N VAL A 104 2.87 -4.06 -5.87
CA VAL A 104 1.99 -3.03 -5.29
C VAL A 104 2.84 -1.89 -4.75
N ILE A 105 2.43 -0.66 -5.03
CA ILE A 105 3.02 0.55 -4.44
C ILE A 105 1.99 1.19 -3.53
N PHE A 106 2.39 1.42 -2.28
CA PHE A 106 1.66 2.19 -1.28
C PHE A 106 2.35 3.54 -1.10
N THR A 107 1.60 4.63 -1.11
CA THR A 107 2.13 5.99 -0.96
C THR A 107 1.49 6.67 0.24
N ALA A 108 2.26 7.45 0.98
CA ALA A 108 1.74 8.23 2.09
C ALA A 108 0.72 9.26 1.57
N GLN A 109 -0.39 9.44 2.30
CA GLN A 109 -1.33 10.54 2.04
C GLN A 109 -0.63 11.91 1.99
N HIS A 110 0.40 12.10 2.82
CA HIS A 110 1.13 13.36 2.93
C HIS A 110 2.46 13.30 2.16
N HIS A 111 2.59 14.17 1.16
CA HIS A 111 3.81 14.48 0.44
C HIS A 111 3.80 15.97 0.04
N HIS A 112 4.96 16.60 -0.08
CA HIS A 112 5.00 18.02 -0.46
C HIS A 112 6.29 18.43 -1.19
N TYR A 113 6.16 19.43 -2.06
CA TYR A 113 7.28 20.15 -2.65
C TYR A 113 8.06 20.93 -1.56
N VAL A 114 9.37 20.75 -1.51
CA VAL A 114 10.30 21.51 -0.66
C VAL A 114 10.91 22.64 -1.49
N THR A 115 10.61 23.87 -1.10
CA THR A 115 11.16 25.06 -1.75
C THR A 115 12.58 25.34 -1.27
N PRO A 116 13.52 25.74 -2.15
CA PRO A 116 14.86 26.16 -1.73
C PRO A 116 14.88 27.36 -0.79
N LYS A 117 13.75 28.07 -0.61
CA LYS A 117 13.61 29.13 0.38
C LYS A 117 13.71 28.63 1.83
N PHE A 118 13.49 27.33 2.09
CA PHE A 118 13.56 26.74 3.43
C PHE A 118 14.99 26.39 3.88
N TYR A 119 15.96 26.34 2.96
CA TYR A 119 17.36 26.08 3.31
C TYR A 119 18.01 27.37 3.83
N VAL A 120 18.01 27.55 5.15
CA VAL A 120 18.45 28.78 5.83
C VAL A 120 19.97 28.89 5.99
N GLU A 121 20.73 27.80 5.82
CA GLU A 121 22.20 27.78 5.89
C GLU A 121 22.83 27.75 4.49
N THR A 122 22.56 26.71 3.69
CA THR A 122 23.30 26.48 2.44
C THR A 122 22.97 27.54 1.38
N LYS A 123 21.73 28.03 1.36
CA LYS A 123 21.30 29.04 0.37
C LYS A 123 22.00 30.39 0.54
N PRO A 124 22.00 31.06 1.72
CA PRO A 124 22.75 32.30 1.88
C PRO A 124 24.28 32.09 1.79
N ALA A 125 24.80 30.93 2.23
CA ALA A 125 26.24 30.67 2.20
C ALA A 125 26.79 30.40 0.78
N THR A 126 26.05 29.71 -0.09
CA THR A 126 26.57 29.25 -1.39
C THR A 126 25.62 29.38 -2.58
N ALA A 127 24.32 29.58 -2.34
CA ALA A 127 23.23 29.46 -3.30
C ALA A 127 23.13 28.12 -4.06
N LYS A 128 23.93 27.10 -3.73
CA LYS A 128 23.96 25.79 -4.40
C LYS A 128 22.86 24.85 -3.89
N VAL A 129 21.61 25.28 -4.07
CA VAL A 129 20.41 24.57 -3.61
C VAL A 129 19.43 24.31 -4.75
N VAL A 130 18.74 23.17 -4.69
CA VAL A 130 17.74 22.76 -5.70
C VAL A 130 16.41 22.39 -5.06
N PRO A 131 15.28 22.61 -5.75
CA PRO A 131 13.98 22.17 -5.26
C PRO A 131 13.86 20.65 -5.27
N THR A 132 12.99 20.11 -4.41
CA THR A 132 12.75 18.67 -4.33
C THR A 132 11.32 18.39 -3.85
N TRP A 133 10.94 17.12 -3.77
CA TRP A 133 9.77 16.65 -3.04
C TRP A 133 10.21 15.83 -1.83
N ASN A 134 9.49 15.99 -0.72
CA ASN A 134 9.48 15.09 0.42
C ASN A 134 8.25 14.20 0.34
N TYR A 135 8.45 12.89 0.49
CA TYR A 135 7.42 11.86 0.33
C TYR A 135 7.86 10.55 0.97
N SER A 136 6.89 9.70 1.27
CA SER A 136 7.11 8.31 1.69
C SER A 136 6.32 7.33 0.85
N ALA A 137 6.92 6.18 0.56
CA ALA A 137 6.30 5.09 -0.18
C ALA A 137 6.90 3.74 0.20
N VAL A 138 6.08 2.69 0.15
CA VAL A 138 6.50 1.29 0.28
C VAL A 138 6.13 0.56 -0.99
N GLN A 139 7.05 -0.26 -1.49
CA GLN A 139 6.86 -1.10 -2.66
C GLN A 139 7.01 -2.56 -2.25
N ILE A 140 6.05 -3.39 -2.64
CA ILE A 140 6.15 -4.85 -2.52
C ILE A 140 6.21 -5.51 -3.88
N TYR A 141 6.78 -6.72 -3.88
CA TYR A 141 6.76 -7.67 -4.98
C TYR A 141 6.41 -9.07 -4.43
N GLY A 142 5.76 -9.88 -5.24
CA GLY A 142 5.56 -11.30 -4.96
C GLY A 142 4.56 -11.96 -5.90
N THR A 143 4.15 -13.17 -5.53
CA THR A 143 3.25 -14.03 -6.31
C THR A 143 1.78 -13.77 -5.95
N ALA A 144 0.90 -13.70 -6.97
CA ALA A 144 -0.52 -13.48 -6.79
C ALA A 144 -1.37 -14.74 -7.02
N ARG A 145 -2.28 -15.02 -6.09
CA ARG A 145 -3.31 -16.05 -6.15
C ARG A 145 -4.68 -15.40 -6.33
N VAL A 146 -5.48 -15.94 -7.24
CA VAL A 146 -6.68 -15.29 -7.77
C VAL A 146 -7.91 -16.16 -7.58
N TYR A 147 -8.82 -15.71 -6.73
CA TYR A 147 -10.06 -16.37 -6.39
C TYR A 147 -11.17 -15.90 -7.34
N HIS A 148 -11.43 -16.67 -8.39
CA HIS A 148 -12.32 -16.24 -9.48
C HIS A 148 -13.46 -17.19 -9.83
N SER A 149 -13.53 -18.40 -9.26
CA SER A 149 -14.61 -19.35 -9.56
C SER A 149 -15.86 -19.02 -8.74
N THR A 150 -16.89 -18.45 -9.38
CA THR A 150 -18.13 -18.02 -8.70
C THR A 150 -18.97 -19.17 -8.13
N ALA A 151 -18.69 -20.41 -8.54
CA ALA A 151 -19.31 -21.61 -8.00
C ALA A 151 -18.49 -22.24 -6.86
N SER A 152 -17.26 -21.77 -6.63
CA SER A 152 -16.36 -22.37 -5.65
C SER A 152 -16.59 -21.82 -4.25
N ARG A 153 -16.70 -22.73 -3.28
CA ARG A 153 -16.77 -22.42 -1.85
C ARG A 153 -15.57 -21.59 -1.39
N GLY A 154 -14.35 -21.97 -1.75
CA GLY A 154 -13.13 -21.26 -1.35
C GLY A 154 -13.08 -19.81 -1.86
N THR A 155 -13.63 -19.54 -3.04
CA THR A 155 -13.76 -18.16 -3.55
C THR A 155 -14.80 -17.35 -2.74
N SER A 156 -15.92 -17.93 -2.32
CA SER A 156 -16.91 -17.21 -1.49
C SER A 156 -16.41 -16.98 -0.05
N GLU A 157 -15.71 -17.96 0.54
CA GLU A 157 -15.07 -17.84 1.86
C GLU A 157 -13.96 -16.78 1.86
N TYR A 158 -13.09 -16.78 0.84
CA TYR A 158 -12.08 -15.75 0.65
C TYR A 158 -12.70 -14.34 0.55
N LEU A 159 -13.68 -14.17 -0.36
CA LEU A 159 -14.32 -12.87 -0.59
C LEU A 159 -15.08 -12.39 0.66
N GLY A 160 -15.76 -13.29 1.36
CA GLY A 160 -16.42 -12.98 2.64
C GLY A 160 -15.41 -12.44 3.66
N LYS A 161 -14.38 -13.21 4.00
CA LYS A 161 -13.35 -12.79 4.96
C LYS A 161 -12.68 -11.47 4.54
N GLN A 162 -12.34 -11.32 3.25
CA GLN A 162 -11.68 -10.12 2.75
C GLN A 162 -12.58 -8.88 2.86
N MET A 163 -13.87 -8.99 2.52
CA MET A 163 -14.83 -7.88 2.64
C MET A 163 -15.09 -7.50 4.10
N THR A 164 -15.31 -8.48 4.99
CA THR A 164 -15.57 -8.23 6.42
C THR A 164 -14.35 -7.57 7.09
N ASP A 165 -13.13 -8.05 6.82
CA ASP A 165 -11.92 -7.47 7.40
C ASP A 165 -11.63 -6.06 6.85
N LEU A 166 -11.82 -5.84 5.54
CA LEU A 166 -11.62 -4.53 4.92
C LEU A 166 -12.64 -3.52 5.46
N THR A 167 -13.89 -3.94 5.66
CA THR A 167 -14.94 -3.10 6.23
C THR A 167 -14.58 -2.69 7.66
N LYS A 168 -14.11 -3.63 8.49
CA LYS A 168 -13.65 -3.33 9.87
C LYS A 168 -12.48 -2.35 9.90
N LEU A 169 -11.49 -2.51 9.01
CA LEU A 169 -10.37 -1.57 8.86
C LEU A 169 -10.87 -0.16 8.47
N CYS A 170 -11.74 -0.06 7.47
CA CYS A 170 -12.24 1.22 6.97
C CYS A 170 -13.18 1.92 7.96
N GLU A 171 -14.21 1.24 8.46
CA GLU A 171 -15.20 1.81 9.37
C GLU A 171 -14.58 2.11 10.75
N GLY A 172 -13.78 1.18 11.27
CA GLY A 172 -13.13 1.31 12.58
C GLY A 172 -11.97 2.30 12.58
N GLU A 173 -10.88 2.00 11.86
CA GLU A 173 -9.63 2.76 11.98
C GLU A 173 -9.58 4.03 11.13
N ILE A 174 -10.15 4.00 9.91
CA ILE A 174 -10.10 5.15 8.99
C ILE A 174 -11.23 6.15 9.29
N MET A 175 -12.46 5.66 9.49
CA MET A 175 -13.64 6.50 9.74
C MET A 175 -13.91 6.79 11.23
N GLY A 176 -13.36 5.97 12.14
CA GLY A 176 -13.51 6.15 13.58
C GLY A 176 -14.89 5.79 14.12
N TYR A 177 -15.62 4.86 13.50
CA TYR A 177 -16.90 4.36 13.98
C TYR A 177 -16.66 3.21 14.97
N VAL A 178 -16.98 3.42 16.27
CA VAL A 178 -16.67 2.48 17.36
C VAL A 178 -17.83 2.22 18.32
N GLY A 179 -18.47 3.27 18.87
CA GLY A 179 -19.58 3.21 19.85
C GLY A 179 -19.22 2.61 21.24
N GLU A 180 -19.96 2.89 22.32
CA GLU A 180 -20.62 4.16 22.70
C GLU A 180 -19.59 5.08 23.44
N LYS A 181 -19.84 6.33 23.90
CA LYS A 181 -21.02 7.22 23.95
C LYS A 181 -20.65 8.60 23.40
N GLY A 182 -21.63 9.29 22.83
CA GLY A 182 -21.50 10.71 22.48
C GLY A 182 -22.14 11.02 21.14
N THR A 183 -21.44 10.70 20.04
CA THR A 183 -21.85 11.01 18.67
C THR A 183 -21.16 10.10 17.65
N LYS A 184 -21.86 9.75 16.57
CA LYS A 184 -21.61 8.73 15.53
C LYS A 184 -22.25 7.37 15.83
N GLU A 185 -22.87 6.81 14.80
CA GLU A 185 -23.43 5.45 14.78
C GLU A 185 -22.29 4.41 14.86
N GLY A 186 -22.65 3.14 15.13
CA GLY A 186 -21.67 2.04 15.11
C GLY A 186 -21.09 1.83 13.71
N PRO A 187 -19.96 1.12 13.59
CA PRO A 187 -19.40 0.76 12.27
C PRO A 187 -20.43 -0.06 11.48
N TRP A 188 -20.55 0.21 10.19
CA TRP A 188 -21.36 -0.63 9.30
C TRP A 188 -20.71 -2.02 9.15
N GLU A 189 -21.49 -3.10 9.29
CA GLU A 189 -21.01 -4.46 9.07
C GLU A 189 -21.46 -4.99 7.70
N VAL A 190 -20.67 -5.88 7.08
CA VAL A 190 -21.02 -6.44 5.75
C VAL A 190 -22.36 -7.15 5.79
N GLU A 191 -22.64 -7.80 6.92
CA GLU A 191 -23.84 -8.54 7.26
C GLU A 191 -25.09 -7.66 7.46
N ASP A 192 -24.96 -6.33 7.56
CA ASP A 192 -26.10 -5.39 7.51
C ASP A 192 -26.75 -5.35 6.11
N ALA A 193 -26.01 -5.73 5.06
CA ALA A 193 -26.58 -5.91 3.73
C ALA A 193 -27.25 -7.28 3.57
N PRO A 194 -28.38 -7.39 2.84
CA PRO A 194 -29.07 -8.67 2.66
C PRO A 194 -28.17 -9.75 2.04
N GLU A 195 -28.15 -10.94 2.64
CA GLU A 195 -27.32 -12.09 2.19
C GLU A 195 -27.41 -12.34 0.68
N ARG A 196 -28.63 -12.37 0.12
CA ARG A 196 -28.86 -12.55 -1.32
C ARG A 196 -28.23 -11.44 -2.18
N TYR A 197 -28.15 -10.21 -1.67
CA TYR A 197 -27.48 -9.10 -2.35
C TYR A 197 -25.97 -9.29 -2.30
N LEU A 198 -25.39 -9.66 -1.14
CA LEU A 198 -23.97 -9.99 -1.00
C LEU A 198 -23.54 -11.11 -1.97
N GLU A 199 -24.29 -12.20 -2.05
CA GLU A 199 -24.00 -13.32 -2.96
C GLU A 199 -24.15 -12.98 -4.45
N ILE A 200 -24.92 -11.95 -4.79
CA ILE A 200 -24.94 -11.39 -6.16
C ILE A 200 -23.71 -10.51 -6.39
N MET A 201 -23.36 -9.65 -5.43
CA MET A 201 -22.23 -8.72 -5.55
C MET A 201 -20.87 -9.43 -5.59
N LYS A 202 -20.68 -10.50 -4.80
CA LYS A 202 -19.48 -11.37 -4.87
C LYS A 202 -19.21 -11.91 -6.28
N LYS A 203 -20.25 -12.18 -7.07
CA LYS A 203 -20.10 -12.64 -8.47
C LYS A 203 -19.56 -11.56 -9.40
N GLY A 204 -19.68 -10.28 -9.03
CA GLY A 204 -19.14 -9.15 -9.78
C GLY A 204 -17.62 -8.94 -9.64
N VAL A 205 -16.97 -9.60 -8.66
CA VAL A 205 -15.55 -9.40 -8.32
C VAL A 205 -14.72 -10.68 -8.42
N ILE A 206 -13.40 -10.52 -8.43
CA ILE A 206 -12.40 -11.56 -8.14
C ILE A 206 -11.64 -11.17 -6.87
N GLY A 207 -11.25 -12.17 -6.07
CA GLY A 207 -10.32 -11.99 -4.95
C GLY A 207 -8.87 -12.08 -5.42
N ILE A 208 -7.98 -11.29 -4.82
CA ILE A 208 -6.55 -11.25 -5.12
C ILE A 208 -5.79 -11.36 -3.80
N GLU A 209 -5.10 -12.47 -3.58
CA GLU A 209 -4.12 -12.62 -2.51
C GLU A 209 -2.71 -12.46 -3.09
N ILE A 210 -1.84 -11.71 -2.41
CA ILE A 210 -0.41 -11.57 -2.77
C ILE A 210 0.44 -11.95 -1.58
N GLU A 211 1.32 -12.94 -1.74
CA GLU A 211 2.34 -13.24 -0.73
C GLU A 211 3.51 -12.25 -0.88
N ILE A 212 3.87 -11.53 0.20
CA ILE A 212 4.92 -10.51 0.17
C ILE A 212 6.29 -11.18 0.30
N GLU A 213 6.92 -11.43 -0.85
CA GLU A 213 8.27 -12.01 -0.96
C GLU A 213 9.35 -10.94 -0.78
N ARG A 214 9.18 -9.77 -1.42
CA ARG A 214 10.11 -8.63 -1.29
C ARG A 214 9.36 -7.36 -0.95
N ILE A 215 9.92 -6.58 -0.03
CA ILE A 215 9.38 -5.31 0.43
C ILE A 215 10.52 -4.30 0.58
N GLY A 216 10.29 -3.05 0.20
CA GLY A 216 11.28 -1.99 0.34
C GLY A 216 10.62 -0.62 0.43
N GLY A 217 11.03 0.17 1.42
CA GLY A 217 10.45 1.48 1.69
C GLY A 217 11.39 2.63 1.47
N LYS A 218 10.81 3.79 1.18
CA LYS A 218 11.52 5.04 1.01
C LYS A 218 10.86 6.13 1.81
N TRP A 219 11.64 6.81 2.64
CA TRP A 219 11.30 8.08 3.26
C TRP A 219 12.31 9.10 2.75
N LYS A 220 11.88 9.98 1.86
CA LYS A 220 12.69 11.14 1.46
C LYS A 220 12.13 12.35 2.19
N MET A 221 12.81 12.75 3.25
CA MET A 221 12.36 13.74 4.24
C MET A 221 13.52 14.68 4.63
N SER A 222 14.29 15.14 3.63
CA SER A 222 15.43 16.07 3.78
C SER A 222 16.55 15.64 4.75
N GLN A 223 16.61 14.38 5.18
CA GLN A 223 17.61 13.91 6.15
C GLN A 223 19.07 13.91 5.64
N GLU A 224 19.29 14.12 4.33
CA GLU A 224 20.62 14.36 3.74
C GLU A 224 21.17 15.78 3.96
N MET A 225 20.33 16.72 4.43
CA MET A 225 20.72 18.12 4.65
C MET A 225 21.45 18.31 5.99
N GLY A 226 22.15 19.44 6.12
CA GLY A 226 22.66 19.92 7.41
C GLY A 226 21.52 20.22 8.39
N VAL A 227 21.84 20.29 9.69
CA VAL A 227 20.84 20.42 10.75
C VAL A 227 20.03 21.70 10.61
N GLY A 228 20.65 22.88 10.41
CA GLY A 228 19.91 24.14 10.29
C GLY A 228 19.09 24.23 9.00
N ASP A 229 19.58 23.72 7.87
CA ASP A 229 18.76 23.58 6.65
C ASP A 229 17.55 22.65 6.87
N ARG A 230 17.69 21.58 7.67
CA ARG A 230 16.59 20.67 8.01
C ARG A 230 15.59 21.33 8.97
N GLU A 231 16.05 22.07 9.96
CA GLU A 231 15.22 22.89 10.84
C GLU A 231 14.44 23.95 10.04
N GLY A 232 15.08 24.62 9.08
CA GLY A 232 14.42 25.55 8.17
C GLY A 232 13.34 24.91 7.30
N VAL A 233 13.48 23.62 6.93
CA VAL A 233 12.42 22.83 6.29
C VAL A 233 11.28 22.51 7.26
N VAL A 234 11.58 22.12 8.50
CA VAL A 234 10.56 21.85 9.55
C VAL A 234 9.72 23.11 9.82
N GLU A 235 10.37 24.24 10.11
CA GLU A 235 9.69 25.51 10.39
C GLU A 235 8.97 26.06 9.15
N GLY A 236 9.58 25.93 7.97
CA GLY A 236 8.94 26.31 6.70
C GLY A 236 7.63 25.55 6.43
N PHE A 237 7.55 24.28 6.81
CA PHE A 237 6.32 23.49 6.71
C PHE A 237 5.32 23.79 7.84
N ARG A 238 5.77 24.00 9.08
CA ARG A 238 4.90 24.42 10.21
C ARG A 238 4.21 25.75 9.92
N ALA A 239 4.95 26.71 9.36
CA ALA A 239 4.46 28.04 9.00
C ALA A 239 3.37 28.04 7.91
N LEU A 240 3.14 26.93 7.21
CA LEU A 240 2.00 26.81 6.28
C LEU A 240 0.65 26.72 7.01
N GLY A 241 0.63 26.30 8.28
CA GLY A 241 -0.62 26.16 9.07
C GLY A 241 -1.60 25.11 8.53
N THR A 242 -1.15 24.19 7.68
CA THR A 242 -1.97 23.11 7.09
C THR A 242 -1.65 21.75 7.69
N ASP A 243 -2.59 20.80 7.62
CA ASP A 243 -2.36 19.42 8.08
C ASP A 243 -1.16 18.78 7.36
N VAL A 244 -1.06 18.92 6.03
CA VAL A 244 0.10 18.43 5.27
C VAL A 244 1.41 19.08 5.71
N GLY A 245 1.39 20.37 6.09
CA GLY A 245 2.55 21.06 6.66
C GLY A 245 2.96 20.47 8.01
N ARG A 246 2.00 20.22 8.91
CA ARG A 246 2.24 19.57 10.20
C ARG A 246 2.87 18.18 10.01
N GLU A 247 2.21 17.29 9.27
CA GLU A 247 2.66 15.89 9.10
C GLU A 247 4.03 15.80 8.40
N ILE A 248 4.29 16.62 7.37
CA ILE A 248 5.60 16.64 6.71
C ILE A 248 6.68 17.22 7.63
N SER A 249 6.40 18.29 8.38
CA SER A 249 7.37 18.87 9.31
C SER A 249 7.80 17.87 10.39
N GLU A 250 6.86 17.08 10.90
CA GLU A 250 7.14 16.07 11.94
C GLU A 250 7.88 14.87 11.36
N CYS A 251 7.52 14.42 10.16
CA CYS A 251 8.24 13.33 9.49
C CYS A 251 9.70 13.73 9.14
N VAL A 252 9.94 14.98 8.73
CA VAL A 252 11.29 15.54 8.52
C VAL A 252 12.09 15.58 9.82
N ARG A 253 11.48 16.01 10.93
CA ARG A 253 12.11 16.02 12.25
C ARG A 253 12.55 14.61 12.67
N VAL A 254 11.61 13.67 12.73
CA VAL A 254 11.84 12.29 13.18
C VAL A 254 12.86 11.56 12.28
N ARG A 255 12.71 11.65 10.94
CA ARG A 255 13.66 11.00 10.02
C ARG A 255 15.04 11.66 10.02
N GLY A 256 15.11 12.95 10.35
CA GLY A 256 16.35 13.66 10.62
C GLY A 256 17.09 13.12 11.83
N GLU A 257 16.41 13.06 12.98
CA GLU A 257 16.94 12.55 14.25
C GLU A 257 17.48 11.12 14.12
N MET A 258 16.66 10.21 13.56
CA MET A 258 17.07 8.84 13.26
C MET A 258 18.31 8.77 12.35
N SER A 259 18.41 9.65 11.36
CA SER A 259 19.56 9.69 10.46
C SER A 259 20.83 10.22 11.14
N ASP A 260 20.72 11.00 12.20
CA ASP A 260 21.87 11.51 12.96
C ASP A 260 22.30 10.56 14.07
N GLU A 261 21.36 9.80 14.64
CA GLU A 261 21.67 8.64 15.50
C GLU A 261 22.43 7.55 14.73
N ALA A 262 21.97 7.21 13.53
CA ALA A 262 22.62 6.22 12.66
C ALA A 262 24.01 6.65 12.12
N LYS A 263 24.46 7.89 12.36
CA LYS A 263 25.83 8.37 12.07
C LYS A 263 26.76 8.33 13.29
N LYS A 264 26.24 8.05 14.50
CA LYS A 264 26.99 8.04 15.77
C LYS A 264 27.43 6.65 16.22
N GLY A 265 26.79 5.60 15.71
CA GLY A 265 27.17 4.19 15.89
C GLY A 265 27.94 3.66 14.68
#